data_AF-A0A527VPH3-F1
#
_entry.id   AF-A0A527VPH3-F1
#
_cell.length_a   1.000
_cell.length_b   1.000
_cell.length_c   1.000
_cell.angle_alpha   90.00
_cell.angle_beta   90.00
_cell.angle_gamma   90.00
#
_symmetry.space_group_name_H-M   'P 1'
#
loop_
_entity.id
_entity.type
_entity.pdbx_description
1 polymer ?
#
loop_
_entity_poly.entity_id
_entity_poly.type
_entity_poly.pdbx_seq_one_letter_code
_entity_poly.pdbx_strand_id
1 'polypeptide(L)'
;AGVKMGDYKMIDTMIKDGLWDAFNGYHMGNTAENVARQFQITRETQDEFALASQNKAEAAQKAGRFKDEIVAFTIKGKKGDTIVDQDEYIR
;
A
#
# COMPACT_ATOMS: atom_id res chain seq x y z
N ALA A 1 7.49 -15.04 -29.71
CA ALA A 1 7.92 -16.45 -29.76
C ALA A 1 7.78 -17.05 -28.36
N GLY A 2 7.26 -18.28 -28.22
CA GLY A 2 7.11 -18.94 -26.92
C GLY A 2 8.40 -19.60 -26.42
N VAL A 3 8.46 -19.91 -25.13
CA VAL A 3 9.55 -20.68 -24.53
C VAL A 3 9.45 -22.13 -25.00
N LYS A 4 10.48 -22.63 -25.69
CA LYS A 4 10.48 -23.99 -26.28
C LYS A 4 10.85 -25.09 -25.27
N MET A 5 11.82 -24.83 -24.38
CA MET A 5 12.26 -25.76 -23.32
C MET A 5 13.08 -24.97 -22.28
N GLY A 6 12.99 -25.30 -21.00
CA GLY A 6 13.67 -24.61 -19.89
C GLY A 6 12.74 -23.74 -19.04
N ASP A 7 13.30 -23.14 -17.98
CA ASP A 7 12.52 -22.39 -16.99
C ASP A 7 11.92 -21.09 -17.57
N TYR A 8 10.73 -20.75 -17.09
CA TYR A 8 10.07 -19.48 -17.38
C TYR A 8 9.51 -18.88 -16.10
N LYS A 9 9.69 -17.57 -15.94
CA LYS A 9 9.12 -16.82 -14.81
C LYS A 9 7.87 -16.08 -15.27
N MET A 10 6.77 -16.33 -14.57
CA MET A 10 5.59 -15.48 -14.63
C MET A 10 5.90 -14.23 -13.81
N ILE A 11 5.91 -13.07 -14.48
CA ILE A 11 6.24 -11.80 -13.84
C ILE A 11 4.99 -11.22 -13.20
N ASP A 12 5.11 -10.86 -11.92
CA ASP A 12 4.10 -10.09 -11.21
C ASP A 12 4.18 -8.63 -11.67
N THR A 13 3.12 -8.13 -12.32
CA THR A 13 3.07 -6.77 -12.86
C THR A 13 2.96 -5.72 -11.77
N MET A 14 2.28 -5.99 -10.66
CA MET A 14 2.21 -5.06 -9.53
C MET A 14 3.61 -4.79 -8.98
N ILE A 15 4.41 -5.84 -8.81
CA ILE A 15 5.79 -5.69 -8.34
C ILE A 15 6.66 -5.05 -9.42
N LYS A 16 6.67 -5.60 -10.64
CA LYS A 16 7.61 -5.21 -11.68
C LYS A 16 7.39 -3.78 -12.17
N ASP A 17 6.13 -3.36 -12.30
CA ASP A 17 5.79 -2.10 -12.94
C ASP A 17 5.57 -0.97 -11.91
N GLY A 18 5.28 -1.30 -10.65
CA GLY A 18 4.99 -0.31 -9.60
C GLY A 18 5.95 -0.26 -8.42
N LEU A 19 6.55 -1.39 -8.01
CA LEU A 19 7.25 -1.52 -6.72
C LEU A 19 8.72 -1.95 -6.84
N TRP A 20 9.24 -2.04 -8.05
CA TRP A 20 10.61 -2.45 -8.33
C TRP A 20 11.42 -1.33 -8.98
N ASP A 21 12.60 -1.06 -8.44
CA ASP A 21 13.48 -0.03 -8.98
C ASP A 21 14.03 -0.47 -10.34
N ALA A 22 13.77 0.31 -11.37
CA ALA A 22 14.15 -0.02 -12.74
C ALA A 22 15.68 0.05 -12.96
N PHE A 23 16.41 0.82 -12.15
CA PHE A 23 17.83 1.10 -12.36
C PHE A 23 18.75 0.24 -11.49
N ASN A 24 18.38 0.04 -10.24
CA ASN A 24 19.16 -0.64 -9.21
C ASN A 24 18.72 -2.10 -9.01
N GLY A 25 17.58 -2.51 -9.57
CA GLY A 25 17.17 -3.91 -9.62
C GLY A 25 16.75 -4.48 -8.27
N TYR A 26 16.11 -3.69 -7.40
CA TYR A 26 15.58 -4.14 -6.11
C TYR A 26 14.18 -3.56 -5.78
N HIS A 27 13.51 -4.12 -4.78
CA HIS A 27 12.20 -3.67 -4.30
C HIS A 27 12.27 -2.27 -3.65
N MET A 28 11.21 -1.46 -3.77
CA MET A 28 11.11 -0.13 -3.12
C MET A 28 11.36 -0.16 -1.60
N GLY A 29 11.06 -1.27 -0.92
CA GLY A 29 11.43 -1.44 0.50
C GLY A 29 12.92 -1.24 0.77
N ASN A 30 13.80 -1.61 -0.16
CA ASN A 30 15.24 -1.40 -0.03
C ASN A 30 15.63 0.08 -0.19
N THR A 31 14.88 0.90 -0.95
CA THR A 31 15.15 2.35 -0.97
C THR A 31 14.87 2.95 0.40
N ALA A 32 13.79 2.53 1.06
CA ALA A 32 13.46 2.96 2.42
C ALA A 32 14.57 2.56 3.42
N GLU A 33 15.08 1.33 3.34
CA GLU A 33 16.22 0.88 4.17
C GLU A 33 17.52 1.68 3.91
N ASN A 34 17.75 2.11 2.67
CA ASN A 34 18.90 2.97 2.35
C ASN A 34 18.76 4.34 3.03
N VAL A 35 17.57 4.95 2.98
CA VAL A 35 17.27 6.20 3.68
C VAL A 35 17.39 6.02 5.19
N ALA A 36 16.79 4.97 5.75
CA ALA A 36 16.83 4.70 7.18
C ALA A 36 18.27 4.56 7.69
N ARG A 37 19.14 3.83 6.97
CA ARG A 37 20.56 3.72 7.32
C ARG A 37 21.32 5.03 7.17
N GLN A 38 21.11 5.76 6.07
CA GLN A 38 21.81 7.02 5.81
C GLN A 38 21.49 8.09 6.86
N PHE A 39 20.23 8.16 7.29
CA PHE A 39 19.74 9.16 8.25
C PHE A 39 19.60 8.60 9.67
N GLN A 40 20.05 7.36 9.91
CA GLN A 40 20.03 6.70 11.22
C GLN A 40 18.63 6.66 11.85
N ILE A 41 17.59 6.46 11.02
CA ILE A 41 16.20 6.32 11.47
C ILE A 41 16.03 4.93 12.06
N THR A 42 15.87 4.84 13.38
CA THR A 42 15.76 3.55 14.07
C THR A 42 14.41 2.89 13.80
N ARG A 43 14.34 1.59 14.11
CA ARG A 43 13.09 0.84 13.98
C ARG A 43 12.01 1.39 14.92
N GLU A 44 12.39 1.77 16.13
CA GLU A 44 11.49 2.32 17.14
C GLU A 44 10.86 3.62 16.65
N THR A 45 11.65 4.53 16.05
CA THR A 45 11.13 5.77 15.46
C THR A 45 10.14 5.50 14.32
N GLN A 46 10.40 4.49 13.47
CA GLN A 46 9.49 4.11 12.40
C GLN A 46 8.16 3.56 12.96
N ASP A 47 8.24 2.73 14.00
CA ASP A 47 7.06 2.13 14.64
C ASP A 47 6.23 3.18 15.39
N GLU A 48 6.87 4.10 16.10
CA GLU A 48 6.20 5.23 16.77
C GLU A 48 5.45 6.11 15.76
N PHE A 49 6.08 6.40 14.62
CA PHE A 49 5.45 7.16 13.54
C PHE A 49 4.25 6.40 12.95
N ALA A 50 4.39 5.10 12.71
CA ALA A 50 3.32 4.26 12.17
C ALA A 50 2.12 4.18 13.15
N LEU A 51 2.38 3.99 14.45
CA LEU A 51 1.34 3.98 15.48
C LEU A 51 0.59 5.31 15.54
N ALA A 52 1.33 6.43 15.55
CA ALA A 52 0.72 7.75 15.53
C ALA A 52 -0.11 7.98 14.25
N SER A 53 0.33 7.45 13.10
CA SER A 53 -0.42 7.52 11.85
C SER A 53 -1.76 6.78 11.95
N GLN A 54 -1.77 5.55 12.48
CA GLN A 54 -2.99 4.76 12.65
C GLN A 54 -3.98 5.44 13.59
N ASN A 55 -3.51 5.91 14.76
CA ASN A 55 -4.36 6.62 15.73
C ASN A 55 -4.98 7.90 15.14
N LYS A 56 -4.20 8.66 14.35
CA LYS A 56 -4.72 9.87 13.69
C LYS A 56 -5.77 9.53 12.63
N ALA A 57 -5.54 8.50 11.83
CA ALA A 57 -6.49 8.07 10.81
C ALA A 57 -7.80 7.58 11.43
N GLU A 58 -7.72 6.75 12.48
CA GLU A 58 -8.89 6.25 13.22
C GLU A 58 -9.71 7.42 13.80
N ALA A 59 -9.05 8.38 14.44
CA ALA A 59 -9.72 9.56 15.00
C ALA A 59 -10.36 10.42 13.90
N ALA A 60 -9.70 10.62 12.76
CA ALA A 60 -10.22 11.40 11.65
C ALA A 60 -11.47 10.75 11.01
N GLN A 61 -11.45 9.44 10.80
CA GLN A 61 -12.58 8.69 10.27
C GLN A 61 -13.78 8.73 11.23
N LYS A 62 -13.55 8.50 12.53
CA LYS A 62 -14.60 8.61 13.57
C LYS A 62 -15.20 10.02 13.66
N ALA A 63 -14.38 11.05 13.48
CA ALA A 63 -14.82 12.45 13.44
C ALA A 63 -15.47 12.84 12.09
N GLY A 64 -15.54 11.92 11.11
CA GLY A 64 -16.16 12.16 9.82
C GLY A 64 -15.36 13.09 8.90
N ARG A 65 -14.05 13.26 9.14
CA ARG A 65 -13.23 14.22 8.38
C ARG A 65 -13.05 13.87 6.91
N PHE A 66 -13.19 12.59 6.54
CA PHE A 66 -13.08 12.13 5.16
C PHE A 66 -14.42 12.14 4.39
N LYS A 67 -15.53 12.48 5.05
CA LYS A 67 -16.87 12.42 4.44
C LYS A 67 -17.03 13.33 3.23
N ASP A 68 -16.36 14.48 3.24
CA ASP A 68 -16.49 15.46 2.16
C ASP A 68 -15.63 15.12 0.93
N GLU A 69 -14.63 14.25 1.08
CA GLU A 69 -13.70 13.87 0.01
C GLU A 69 -13.93 12.46 -0.55
N ILE A 70 -14.54 11.54 0.22
CA ILE A 70 -14.85 10.19 -0.24
C ILE A 70 -16.18 10.16 -1.00
N VAL A 71 -16.12 9.77 -2.27
CA VAL A 71 -17.30 9.43 -3.06
C VAL A 71 -17.67 7.97 -2.81
N ALA A 72 -18.88 7.72 -2.32
CA ALA A 72 -19.38 6.38 -2.06
C ALA A 72 -19.40 5.53 -3.35
N PHE A 73 -18.73 4.38 -3.32
CA PHE A 73 -18.68 3.43 -4.42
C PHE A 73 -19.69 2.30 -4.19
N THR A 74 -20.60 2.09 -5.15
CA THR A 74 -21.61 1.03 -5.06
C THR A 74 -21.20 -0.18 -5.88
N ILE A 75 -20.97 -1.31 -5.19
CA ILE A 75 -20.71 -2.61 -5.80
C ILE A 75 -22.05 -3.32 -6.01
N LYS A 76 -22.41 -3.55 -7.27
CA LYS A 76 -23.62 -4.29 -7.64
C LYS A 76 -23.41 -5.78 -7.45
N GLY A 77 -24.22 -6.38 -6.57
CA GLY A 77 -24.14 -7.81 -6.24
C GLY A 77 -25.40 -8.58 -6.64
N LYS A 78 -25.27 -9.90 -6.79
CA LYS A 78 -26.41 -10.78 -7.12
C LYS A 78 -27.52 -10.79 -6.05
N LYS A 79 -27.17 -10.50 -4.79
CA LYS A 79 -28.08 -10.53 -3.63
C LYS A 79 -28.40 -9.13 -3.09
N GLY A 80 -28.03 -8.09 -3.82
CA GLY A 80 -28.11 -6.69 -3.38
C GLY A 80 -26.78 -5.97 -3.52
N ASP A 81 -26.83 -4.67 -3.27
CA ASP A 81 -25.70 -3.76 -3.44
C ASP A 81 -24.91 -3.62 -2.14
N THR A 82 -23.61 -3.38 -2.25
CA THR A 82 -22.73 -3.01 -1.14
C THR A 82 -22.16 -1.63 -1.41
N ILE A 83 -22.25 -0.74 -0.43
CA ILE A 83 -21.68 0.60 -0.52
C ILE A 83 -20.35 0.59 0.23
N VAL A 84 -19.32 1.12 -0.41
CA VAL A 84 -17.99 1.35 0.16
C VAL A 84 -17.77 2.85 0.20
N ASP A 85 -17.75 3.43 1.41
CA ASP A 85 -17.64 4.87 1.65
C ASP A 85 -16.67 5.22 2.79
N GLN A 86 -15.86 4.24 3.22
CA GLN A 86 -14.92 4.36 4.31
C GLN A 86 -13.61 3.64 3.99
N ASP A 87 -12.50 4.18 4.48
CA ASP A 87 -11.19 3.54 4.37
C ASP A 87 -11.12 2.30 5.27
N GLU A 88 -10.79 1.14 4.69
CA GLU A 88 -10.79 -0.16 5.38
C GLU A 88 -9.42 -0.58 5.96
N TYR A 89 -8.35 0.17 5.67
CA TYR A 89 -6.98 -0.24 5.98
C TYR A 89 -6.45 0.25 7.34
N ILE A 90 -7.24 1.05 8.07
CA ILE A 90 -6.91 1.48 9.42
C ILE A 90 -6.94 0.27 10.36
N ARG A 91 -5.92 0.13 11.22
CA ARG A 91 -5.76 -1.03 12.12
C ARG A 91 -5.72 -0.64 13.59
#